data_AF-A0A3Q0T2K0-F1
#
_entry.id   AF-A0A3Q0T2K0-F1
#
_cell.length_a   1.000
_cell.length_b   1.000
_cell.length_c   1.000
_cell.angle_alpha   90.00
_cell.angle_beta   90.00
_cell.angle_gamma   90.00
#
_symmetry.space_group_name_H-M   'P 1'
#
loop_
_entity.id
_entity.type
_entity.pdbx_description
1 polymer ?
#
loop_
_entity_poly.entity_id
_entity_poly.type
_entity_poly.pdbx_seq_one_letter_code
_entity_poly.pdbx_strand_id
1 'polypeptide(L)'
;MVEWTDAERKIVTGLWAKIDVGEIGPQAITRLLIVYPWSQRYFKTFGDLSTNAAIMGNPKVAQHGKTVMGGLENAVKNMDNIKQTYASLSVMHSEKLHVDPDNFRALAECISLCVAAKFGPAVFTAEAQEAWQKFLAVVVSALAVYQRCATVIKVIAKPCISLTLLPNEPIKKLISYSFSE
;
A
#
# COMPACT_ATOMS: atom_id res chain seq x y z
N MET A 1 0.06 -17.38 -5.84
CA MET A 1 -1.08 -16.90 -5.03
C MET A 1 -0.67 -17.05 -3.58
N VAL A 2 -1.06 -16.16 -2.66
CA VAL A 2 -0.77 -16.39 -1.24
C VAL A 2 -1.78 -17.38 -0.71
N GLU A 3 -1.33 -18.38 0.05
CA GLU A 3 -2.20 -19.33 0.71
C GLU A 3 -2.41 -18.90 2.16
N TRP A 4 -3.65 -18.95 2.63
CA TRP A 4 -4.01 -18.65 4.01
C TRP A 4 -4.50 -19.90 4.72
N THR A 5 -3.97 -20.16 5.90
CA THR A 5 -4.57 -21.15 6.80
C THR A 5 -5.89 -20.62 7.36
N ASP A 6 -6.78 -21.53 7.79
CA ASP A 6 -8.04 -21.15 8.45
C ASP A 6 -7.79 -20.33 9.72
N ALA A 7 -6.70 -20.64 10.45
CA ALA A 7 -6.28 -19.90 11.63
C ALA A 7 -5.91 -18.45 11.29
N GLU A 8 -5.09 -18.24 10.26
CA GLU A 8 -4.70 -16.89 9.81
C GLU A 8 -5.92 -16.07 9.38
N ARG A 9 -6.85 -16.65 8.60
CA ARG A 9 -8.09 -15.96 8.20
C ARG A 9 -8.92 -15.55 9.41
N LYS A 10 -9.12 -16.47 10.35
CA LYS A 10 -9.91 -16.21 11.55
C LYS A 10 -9.27 -15.12 12.41
N ILE A 11 -7.95 -15.10 12.52
CA ILE A 11 -7.20 -14.07 13.23
C ILE A 11 -7.36 -12.72 12.54
N VAL A 12 -7.09 -12.62 11.24
CA VAL A 12 -7.17 -11.36 10.48
C VAL A 12 -8.59 -10.79 10.52
N THR A 13 -9.59 -11.61 10.23
CA THR A 13 -11.01 -11.19 10.24
C THR A 13 -11.49 -10.85 11.66
N GLY A 14 -11.08 -11.62 12.67
CA GLY A 14 -11.42 -11.38 14.08
C GLY A 14 -10.75 -10.13 14.66
N LEU A 15 -9.53 -9.82 14.25
CA LEU A 15 -8.86 -8.56 14.59
C LEU A 15 -9.52 -7.38 13.87
N TRP A 16 -9.81 -7.52 12.58
CA TRP A 16 -10.49 -6.50 11.79
C TRP A 16 -11.86 -6.13 12.36
N ALA A 17 -12.64 -7.11 12.80
CA ALA A 17 -13.96 -6.87 13.41
C ALA A 17 -13.93 -6.01 14.69
N LYS A 18 -12.78 -5.88 15.35
CA LYS A 18 -12.58 -5.03 16.53
C LYS A 18 -12.10 -3.63 16.20
N ILE A 19 -11.58 -3.41 14.99
CA ILE A 19 -10.99 -2.14 14.56
C ILE A 19 -12.10 -1.12 14.31
N ASP A 20 -12.05 0.00 15.03
CA ASP A 20 -12.80 1.19 14.67
C ASP A 20 -12.06 1.95 13.56
N VAL A 21 -12.63 1.91 12.35
CA VAL A 21 -12.08 2.57 11.15
C VAL A 21 -12.04 4.11 11.29
N GLY A 22 -12.94 4.68 12.08
CA GLY A 22 -13.02 6.11 12.37
C GLY A 22 -11.96 6.58 13.37
N GLU A 23 -11.36 5.66 14.11
CA GLU A 23 -10.28 5.93 15.06
C GLU A 23 -8.91 5.56 14.46
N ILE A 24 -8.72 4.30 14.06
CA ILE A 24 -7.42 3.76 13.64
C ILE A 24 -6.95 4.36 12.32
N GLY A 25 -7.86 4.60 11.38
CA GLY A 25 -7.53 5.20 10.08
C GLY A 25 -6.90 6.58 10.19
N PRO A 26 -7.59 7.56 10.82
CA PRO A 26 -7.03 8.88 11.07
C PRO A 26 -5.71 8.86 11.85
N GLN A 27 -5.60 8.01 12.88
CA GLN A 27 -4.37 7.89 13.66
C GLN A 27 -3.20 7.39 12.79
N ALA A 28 -3.42 6.40 11.94
CA ALA A 28 -2.37 5.82 11.10
C ALA A 28 -1.85 6.83 10.06
N ILE A 29 -2.73 7.56 9.36
CA ILE A 29 -2.30 8.58 8.39
C ILE A 29 -1.63 9.77 9.09
N THR A 30 -2.17 10.21 10.23
CA THR A 30 -1.53 11.26 11.04
C THR A 30 -0.11 10.87 11.42
N ARG A 31 0.09 9.62 11.89
CA ARG A 31 1.41 9.10 12.22
C ARG A 31 2.32 9.01 10.99
N LEU A 32 1.80 8.56 9.84
CA LEU A 32 2.56 8.53 8.59
C LEU A 32 3.11 9.92 8.24
N LEU A 33 2.25 10.95 8.28
CA LEU A 33 2.61 12.31 7.88
C LEU A 33 3.60 12.98 8.85
N ILE A 34 3.60 12.59 10.13
CA ILE A 34 4.52 13.11 11.15
C ILE A 34 5.86 12.35 11.13
N VAL A 35 5.83 11.02 11.14
CA VAL A 35 7.02 10.16 11.25
C VAL A 35 7.78 10.07 9.93
N TYR A 36 7.06 10.13 8.80
CA TYR A 36 7.62 10.04 7.46
C TYR A 36 7.23 11.30 6.65
N PRO A 37 7.78 12.48 6.99
CA PRO A 37 7.29 13.77 6.50
C PRO A 37 7.41 13.95 4.98
N TRP A 38 8.29 13.20 4.30
CA TRP A 38 8.36 13.20 2.84
C TRP A 38 7.05 12.73 2.18
N SER A 39 6.23 11.93 2.87
CA SER A 39 4.94 11.46 2.37
C SER A 39 3.93 12.59 2.16
N GLN A 40 4.09 13.72 2.86
CA GLN A 40 3.23 14.90 2.73
C GLN A 40 3.19 15.45 1.29
N ARG A 41 4.22 15.18 0.46
CA ARG A 41 4.28 15.60 -0.95
C ARG A 41 3.10 15.09 -1.79
N TYR A 42 2.48 13.99 -1.38
CA TYR A 42 1.33 13.39 -2.06
C TYR A 42 -0.02 13.99 -1.64
N PHE A 43 -0.04 14.79 -0.58
CA PHE A 43 -1.25 15.30 0.07
C PHE A 43 -1.42 16.81 -0.05
N LYS A 44 -0.89 17.43 -1.12
CA LYS A 44 -0.91 18.90 -1.32
C LYS A 44 -2.33 19.49 -1.29
N THR A 45 -3.35 18.71 -1.67
CA THR A 45 -4.75 19.15 -1.67
C THR A 45 -5.40 19.15 -0.29
N PHE A 46 -4.68 18.69 0.75
CA PHE A 46 -5.19 18.60 2.11
C PHE A 46 -5.10 19.93 2.87
N GLY A 47 -4.44 20.94 2.31
CA GLY A 47 -4.25 22.25 2.93
C GLY A 47 -3.00 22.26 3.80
N ASP A 48 -3.07 22.91 4.97
CA ASP A 48 -1.93 23.04 5.86
C ASP A 48 -1.57 21.70 6.53
N LEU A 49 -0.31 21.31 6.38
CA LEU A 49 0.35 20.15 7.00
C LEU A 49 1.71 20.54 7.62
N SER A 50 1.96 21.84 7.82
CA SER A 50 3.27 22.38 8.20
C SER A 50 3.71 22.06 9.63
N THR A 51 2.75 21.73 10.51
CA THR A 51 3.00 21.41 11.92
C THR A 51 2.24 20.17 12.36
N ASN A 52 2.69 19.51 13.43
CA ASN A 52 2.01 18.34 13.99
C ASN A 52 0.55 18.67 14.37
N ALA A 53 0.31 19.84 14.95
CA ALA A 53 -1.05 20.29 15.31
C ALA A 53 -1.92 20.50 14.06
N ALA A 54 -1.37 21.08 12.99
CA ALA A 54 -2.07 21.24 11.72
C ALA A 54 -2.46 19.87 11.13
N ILE A 55 -1.54 18.89 11.11
CA ILE A 55 -1.80 17.53 10.61
C ILE A 55 -2.90 16.85 11.46
N MET A 56 -2.76 16.86 12.79
CA MET A 56 -3.70 16.21 13.72
C MET A 56 -5.11 16.81 13.65
N GLY A 57 -5.22 18.13 13.44
CA GLY A 57 -6.49 18.83 13.31
C GLY A 57 -7.09 18.81 11.90
N ASN A 58 -6.43 18.19 10.92
CA ASN A 58 -6.85 18.30 9.52
C ASN A 58 -7.99 17.32 9.18
N PRO A 59 -9.19 17.81 8.82
CA PRO A 59 -10.34 16.94 8.54
C PRO A 59 -10.14 16.08 7.28
N LYS A 60 -9.34 16.54 6.30
CA LYS A 60 -9.03 15.76 5.09
C LYS A 60 -8.08 14.61 5.38
N VAL A 61 -7.12 14.81 6.30
CA VAL A 61 -6.26 13.73 6.82
C VAL A 61 -7.12 12.66 7.48
N ALA A 62 -8.03 13.05 8.38
CA ALA A 62 -8.93 12.12 9.04
C ALA A 62 -9.84 11.38 8.04
N GLN A 63 -10.42 12.10 7.08
CA GLN A 63 -11.29 11.50 6.08
C GLN A 63 -10.52 10.52 5.18
N HIS A 64 -9.29 10.84 4.78
CA HIS A 64 -8.47 9.93 3.98
C HIS A 64 -8.05 8.70 4.77
N GLY A 65 -7.79 8.83 6.08
CA GLY A 65 -7.61 7.70 6.98
C GLY A 65 -8.76 6.70 6.90
N LYS A 66 -10.01 7.17 6.93
CA LYS A 66 -11.19 6.31 6.73
C LYS A 66 -11.22 5.65 5.35
N THR A 67 -10.86 6.39 4.30
CA THR A 67 -10.76 5.84 2.94
C THR A 67 -9.75 4.70 2.85
N VAL A 68 -8.59 4.85 3.48
CA VAL A 68 -7.55 3.79 3.54
C VAL A 68 -8.08 2.55 4.26
N MET A 69 -8.77 2.72 5.38
CA MET A 69 -9.37 1.60 6.11
C MET A 69 -10.48 0.91 5.29
N GLY A 70 -11.28 1.65 4.53
CA GLY A 70 -12.24 1.05 3.59
C GLY A 70 -11.56 0.24 2.48
N GLY A 71 -10.38 0.67 2.03
CA GLY A 71 -9.53 -0.13 1.14
C GLY A 71 -9.14 -1.46 1.77
N LEU A 72 -8.60 -1.42 3.00
CA LEU A 72 -8.23 -2.62 3.76
C LEU A 72 -9.42 -3.54 4.03
N GLU A 73 -10.61 -3.00 4.29
CA GLU A 73 -11.82 -3.80 4.44
C GLU A 73 -12.11 -4.65 3.19
N ASN A 74 -11.93 -4.07 1.99
CA ASN A 74 -12.08 -4.81 0.74
C ASN A 74 -11.05 -5.93 0.62
N ALA A 75 -9.82 -5.73 1.10
CA ALA A 75 -8.81 -6.79 1.13
C ALA A 75 -9.17 -7.89 2.14
N VAL A 76 -9.69 -7.55 3.33
CA VAL A 76 -10.16 -8.53 4.33
C VAL A 76 -11.32 -9.37 3.77
N LYS A 77 -12.23 -8.77 3.00
CA LYS A 77 -13.35 -9.47 2.35
C LYS A 77 -12.91 -10.35 1.17
N ASN A 78 -11.72 -10.10 0.60
CA ASN A 78 -11.24 -10.76 -0.61
C ASN A 78 -9.81 -11.31 -0.42
N MET A 79 -9.52 -11.92 0.73
CA MET A 79 -8.15 -12.36 1.10
C MET A 79 -7.48 -13.27 0.05
N ASP A 80 -8.25 -14.07 -0.67
CA ASP A 80 -7.74 -14.97 -1.73
C ASP A 80 -7.39 -14.26 -3.03
N ASN A 81 -7.95 -13.07 -3.23
CA ASN A 81 -7.87 -12.36 -4.52
C ASN A 81 -7.52 -10.87 -4.34
N ILE A 82 -6.70 -10.55 -3.34
CA ILE A 82 -6.29 -9.17 -3.04
C ILE A 82 -5.66 -8.50 -4.26
N LYS A 83 -4.78 -9.22 -4.99
CA LYS A 83 -4.11 -8.68 -6.19
C LYS A 83 -5.10 -8.15 -7.23
N GLN A 84 -6.12 -8.93 -7.57
CA GLN A 84 -7.12 -8.52 -8.55
C GLN A 84 -8.03 -7.43 -7.99
N THR A 85 -8.43 -7.54 -6.71
CA THR A 85 -9.24 -6.55 -6.00
C THR A 85 -8.59 -5.17 -6.04
N TYR A 86 -7.26 -5.12 -5.95
CA TYR A 86 -6.48 -3.88 -5.93
C TYR A 86 -5.91 -3.46 -7.28
N ALA A 87 -6.24 -4.14 -8.39
CA ALA A 87 -5.63 -3.84 -9.69
C ALA A 87 -5.83 -2.37 -10.11
N SER A 88 -7.07 -1.86 -10.00
CA SER A 88 -7.38 -0.45 -10.30
C SER A 88 -6.73 0.53 -9.32
N LEU A 89 -6.65 0.14 -8.04
CA LEU A 89 -6.05 0.95 -6.98
C LEU A 89 -4.54 1.06 -7.15
N SER A 90 -3.88 -0.04 -7.54
CA SER A 90 -2.45 -0.07 -7.83
C SER A 90 -2.11 0.82 -9.04
N VAL A 91 -2.88 0.73 -10.14
CA VAL A 91 -2.72 1.63 -11.30
C VAL A 91 -2.90 3.11 -10.90
N MET A 92 -3.92 3.41 -10.08
CA MET A 92 -4.12 4.78 -9.59
C MET A 92 -2.89 5.28 -8.82
N HIS A 93 -2.38 4.48 -7.88
CA HIS A 93 -1.24 4.92 -7.06
C HIS A 93 0.08 4.96 -7.83
N SER A 94 0.32 4.05 -8.78
CA SER A 94 1.56 4.00 -9.56
C SER A 94 1.57 4.98 -10.74
N GLU A 95 0.51 4.99 -11.56
CA GLU A 95 0.49 5.73 -12.83
C GLU A 95 -0.12 7.13 -12.74
N LYS A 96 -0.98 7.40 -11.75
CA LYS A 96 -1.59 8.73 -11.60
C LYS A 96 -0.99 9.52 -10.45
N LEU A 97 -0.77 8.87 -9.31
CA LEU A 97 -0.25 9.54 -8.10
C LEU A 97 1.27 9.42 -7.96
N HIS A 98 1.90 8.48 -8.66
CA HIS A 98 3.35 8.21 -8.60
C HIS A 98 3.87 8.05 -7.16
N VAL A 99 3.10 7.33 -6.34
CA VAL A 99 3.45 7.05 -4.94
C VAL A 99 4.57 6.03 -4.92
N ASP A 100 5.73 6.38 -4.36
CA ASP A 100 6.86 5.45 -4.22
C ASP A 100 6.42 4.24 -3.35
N PRO A 101 6.69 2.98 -3.79
CA PRO A 101 6.17 1.79 -3.13
C PRO A 101 6.54 1.67 -1.65
N ASP A 102 7.67 2.24 -1.23
CA ASP A 102 8.13 2.16 0.16
C ASP A 102 7.18 2.89 1.12
N ASN A 103 6.39 3.85 0.62
CA ASN A 103 5.38 4.53 1.44
C ASN A 103 4.22 3.60 1.84
N PHE A 104 3.90 2.57 1.04
CA PHE A 104 2.89 1.58 1.43
C PHE A 104 3.37 0.74 2.62
N ARG A 105 4.67 0.41 2.64
CA ARG A 105 5.30 -0.29 3.77
C ARG A 105 5.27 0.58 5.04
N ALA A 106 5.64 1.84 4.93
CA ALA A 106 5.60 2.79 6.04
C ALA A 106 4.16 2.98 6.60
N LEU A 107 3.16 3.04 5.72
CA LEU A 107 1.76 3.11 6.14
C LEU A 107 1.31 1.82 6.83
N ALA A 108 1.66 0.65 6.29
CA ALA A 108 1.36 -0.64 6.92
C ALA A 108 1.96 -0.78 8.33
N GLU A 109 3.19 -0.29 8.54
CA GLU A 109 3.82 -0.21 9.86
C GLU A 109 3.04 0.74 10.80
N CYS A 110 2.66 1.93 10.33
CA CYS A 110 1.87 2.88 11.12
C CYS A 110 0.53 2.29 11.56
N ILE A 111 -0.16 1.57 10.66
CA ILE A 111 -1.42 0.88 10.96
C ILE A 111 -1.20 -0.20 12.02
N SER A 112 -0.17 -1.04 11.85
CA SER A 112 0.18 -2.08 12.83
C SER A 112 0.44 -1.49 14.22
N LEU A 113 1.17 -0.38 14.29
CA LEU A 113 1.44 0.32 15.55
C LEU A 113 0.16 0.89 16.19
N CYS A 114 -0.77 1.44 15.40
CA CYS A 114 -2.06 1.92 15.91
C CYS A 114 -2.89 0.76 16.48
N VAL A 115 -2.99 -0.34 15.75
CA VAL A 115 -3.72 -1.54 16.18
C VAL A 115 -3.11 -2.12 17.47
N ALA A 116 -1.78 -2.27 17.51
CA ALA A 116 -1.07 -2.77 18.68
C ALA A 116 -1.26 -1.85 19.90
N ALA A 117 -1.14 -0.53 19.72
CA ALA A 117 -1.32 0.44 20.79
C ALA A 117 -2.77 0.45 21.33
N LYS A 118 -3.76 0.26 20.46
CA LYS A 118 -5.18 0.22 20.85
C LYS A 118 -5.54 -1.01 21.66
N PHE A 119 -5.07 -2.18 21.23
CA PHE A 119 -5.55 -3.46 21.76
C PHE A 119 -4.61 -4.11 22.77
N GLY A 120 -3.35 -3.72 22.79
CA GLY A 120 -2.34 -4.26 23.71
C GLY A 120 -2.06 -5.76 23.48
N PRO A 121 -1.19 -6.35 24.31
CA PRO A 121 -0.69 -7.71 24.12
C PRO A 121 -1.74 -8.80 24.35
N ALA A 122 -2.85 -8.48 25.03
CA ALA A 122 -3.93 -9.43 25.29
C ALA A 122 -4.74 -9.79 24.02
N VAL A 123 -4.73 -8.90 23.02
CA VAL A 123 -5.49 -9.08 21.77
C VAL A 123 -4.55 -9.11 20.57
N PHE A 124 -3.50 -8.27 20.56
CA PHE A 124 -2.46 -8.29 19.55
C PHE A 124 -1.30 -9.17 20.02
N THR A 125 -1.57 -10.48 20.14
CA THR A 125 -0.58 -11.51 20.50
C THR A 125 0.47 -11.69 19.40
N ALA A 126 1.50 -12.50 19.65
CA ALA A 126 2.52 -12.82 18.64
C ALA A 126 1.89 -13.48 17.39
N GLU A 127 0.96 -14.40 17.56
CA GLU A 127 0.25 -15.06 16.46
C GLU A 127 -0.66 -14.07 15.71
N ALA A 128 -1.32 -13.17 16.45
CA ALA A 128 -2.13 -12.12 15.85
C ALA A 128 -1.28 -11.16 15.01
N GLN A 129 -0.12 -10.77 15.53
CA GLN A 129 0.85 -9.93 14.84
C GLN A 129 1.38 -10.64 13.58
N GLU A 130 1.75 -11.92 13.64
CA GLU A 130 2.25 -12.67 12.49
C GLU A 130 1.25 -12.69 11.34
N ALA A 131 0.00 -13.11 11.61
CA ALA A 131 -1.05 -13.15 10.60
C ALA A 131 -1.37 -11.75 10.05
N TRP A 132 -1.37 -10.73 10.92
CA TRP A 132 -1.59 -9.34 10.52
C TRP A 132 -0.47 -8.79 9.64
N GLN A 133 0.80 -9.12 9.95
CA GLN A 133 1.94 -8.73 9.11
C GLN A 133 1.90 -9.42 7.76
N LYS A 134 1.54 -10.71 7.70
CA LYS A 134 1.33 -11.42 6.43
C LYS A 134 0.23 -10.75 5.61
N PHE A 135 -0.90 -10.41 6.23
CA PHE A 135 -2.00 -9.67 5.58
C PHE A 135 -1.53 -8.34 4.98
N LEU A 136 -0.86 -7.50 5.76
CA LEU A 136 -0.38 -6.22 5.27
C LEU A 136 0.73 -6.36 4.22
N ALA A 137 1.60 -7.36 4.31
CA ALA A 137 2.61 -7.64 3.29
C ALA A 137 1.97 -7.98 1.93
N VAL A 138 0.88 -8.75 1.92
CA VAL A 138 0.12 -9.07 0.71
C VAL A 138 -0.55 -7.82 0.14
N VAL A 139 -1.16 -6.98 0.99
CA VAL A 139 -1.74 -5.69 0.60
C VAL A 139 -0.69 -4.77 -0.03
N VAL A 140 0.46 -4.59 0.62
CA VAL A 140 1.58 -3.76 0.11
C VAL A 140 2.08 -4.31 -1.21
N SER A 141 2.27 -5.63 -1.31
CA SER A 141 2.69 -6.28 -2.55
C SER A 141 1.70 -6.00 -3.68
N ALA A 142 0.40 -6.17 -3.44
CA ALA A 142 -0.65 -5.92 -4.43
C ALA A 142 -0.67 -4.48 -4.93
N LEU A 143 -0.43 -3.49 -4.06
CA LEU A 143 -0.36 -2.07 -4.45
C LEU A 143 0.92 -1.74 -5.24
N ALA A 144 2.03 -2.44 -4.97
CA ALA A 144 3.32 -2.21 -5.63
C ALA A 144 3.49 -2.93 -6.98
N VAL A 145 2.59 -3.86 -7.35
CA VAL A 145 2.73 -4.72 -8.55
C VAL A 145 2.92 -3.91 -9.84
N TYR A 146 2.06 -2.93 -10.11
CA TYR A 146 2.16 -2.15 -11.36
C TYR A 146 3.39 -1.25 -11.40
N GLN A 147 3.96 -0.92 -10.25
CA GLN A 147 5.14 -0.08 -10.19
C GLN A 147 6.40 -0.82 -10.63
N ARG A 148 6.47 -2.15 -10.45
CA ARG A 148 7.59 -2.96 -10.95
C ARG A 148 7.53 -3.16 -12.46
N CYS A 149 6.35 -3.40 -13.04
CA CYS A 149 6.19 -3.45 -14.50
C CYS A 149 6.44 -2.07 -15.14
N ALA A 150 5.86 -1.00 -14.59
CA ALA A 150 6.00 0.34 -15.17
C ALA A 150 7.39 0.95 -14.99
N THR A 151 8.10 0.66 -13.89
CA THR A 151 9.47 1.17 -13.69
C THR A 151 10.47 0.40 -14.53
N VAL A 152 10.34 -0.92 -14.67
CA VAL A 152 11.18 -1.70 -15.60
C VAL A 152 10.90 -1.23 -17.03
N ILE A 153 9.64 -1.02 -17.42
CA ILE A 153 9.33 -0.47 -18.74
C ILE A 153 9.81 0.98 -18.90
N LYS A 154 9.68 1.88 -17.92
CA LYS A 154 10.11 3.29 -18.06
C LYS A 154 11.64 3.48 -17.96
N VAL A 155 12.35 2.63 -17.20
CA VAL A 155 13.82 2.62 -17.15
C VAL A 155 14.40 2.00 -18.42
N ILE A 156 13.72 1.02 -19.04
CA ILE A 156 14.11 0.46 -20.34
C ILE A 156 13.62 1.34 -21.52
N ALA A 157 12.50 2.06 -21.37
CA ALA A 157 11.89 2.93 -22.39
C ALA A 157 12.31 4.40 -22.30
N LYS A 158 13.17 4.77 -21.34
CA LYS A 158 14.11 5.86 -21.61
C LYS A 158 15.28 5.27 -22.36
N PRO A 159 15.24 5.37 -23.69
CA PRO A 159 16.43 5.88 -24.30
C PRO A 159 16.11 6.94 -25.35
N CYS A 160 16.83 8.04 -25.25
CA CYS A 160 17.22 8.84 -26.39
C CYS A 160 18.24 8.07 -27.28
N ILE A 161 18.02 6.77 -27.51
CA ILE A 161 18.89 5.90 -28.33
C ILE A 161 17.96 5.20 -29.32
N SER A 162 18.08 5.62 -30.58
CA SER A 162 17.43 5.00 -31.72
C SER A 162 17.63 3.48 -31.73
N LEU A 163 16.53 2.72 -31.92
CA LEU A 163 16.53 1.25 -32.04
C LEU A 163 17.42 0.71 -33.17
N THR A 164 17.95 1.58 -34.04
CA THR A 164 18.88 1.22 -35.12
C THR A 164 20.29 0.85 -34.65
N LEU A 165 20.62 1.03 -33.37
CA LEU A 165 21.99 0.83 -32.84
C LEU A 165 22.20 -0.45 -32.01
N LEU A 166 21.20 -1.31 -31.84
CA LEU A 166 21.36 -2.54 -31.04
C LEU A 166 21.89 -3.70 -31.90
N PRO A 167 23.06 -4.29 -31.58
CA PRO A 167 23.77 -5.22 -32.46
C PRO A 167 23.31 -6.68 -32.39
N ASN A 168 22.32 -7.04 -31.54
CA ASN A 168 22.03 -8.44 -31.23
C ASN A 168 20.52 -8.78 -31.26
N GLU A 169 20.14 -9.71 -32.16
CA GLU A 169 18.77 -10.21 -32.37
C GLU A 169 18.04 -10.79 -31.12
N PRO A 170 18.70 -11.44 -30.14
CA PRO A 170 18.01 -11.99 -28.97
C PRO A 170 17.38 -10.90 -28.10
N ILE A 171 17.99 -9.72 -28.04
CA ILE A 171 17.52 -8.59 -27.21
C ILE A 171 16.24 -7.98 -27.82
N LYS A 172 16.13 -7.94 -29.16
CA LYS A 172 14.92 -7.47 -29.85
C LYS A 172 13.72 -8.37 -29.56
N LYS A 173 13.94 -9.70 -29.53
CA LYS A 173 12.91 -10.71 -29.22
C LYS A 173 12.40 -10.64 -27.77
N LEU A 174 13.27 -10.34 -26.81
CA LEU A 174 12.86 -10.19 -25.40
C LEU A 174 11.95 -8.98 -25.20
N ILE A 175 12.23 -7.89 -25.93
CA ILE A 175 11.41 -6.66 -25.87
C ILE A 175 10.05 -6.90 -26.54
N SER A 176 9.98 -7.57 -27.70
CA SER A 176 8.69 -7.87 -28.36
C SER A 176 7.76 -8.75 -27.52
N TYR A 177 8.31 -9.68 -26.74
CA TYR A 177 7.53 -10.54 -25.85
C TYR A 177 6.94 -9.79 -24.64
N SER A 178 7.51 -8.64 -24.28
CA SER A 178 7.07 -7.84 -23.13
C SER A 178 5.91 -6.89 -23.44
N PHE A 179 5.50 -6.79 -24.72
CA PHE A 179 4.42 -5.91 -25.19
C PHE A 179 3.18 -6.66 -25.71
N SER A 180 3.15 -8.00 -25.60
CA SER A 180 1.97 -8.80 -25.91
C SER A 180 1.44 -9.47 -24.65
N GLU A 181 0.63 -8.73 -23.88
CA GLU A 181 -0.53 -9.18 -23.07
C GLU A 181 -1.13 -7.98 -22.33
#